data_AF-A0A920P1S6-F1
#
_entry.id   AF-A0A920P1S6-F1
#
_cell.length_a   1.000
_cell.length_b   1.000
_cell.length_c   1.000
_cell.angle_alpha   90.00
_cell.angle_beta   90.00
_cell.angle_gamma   90.00
#
_symmetry.space_group_name_H-M   'P 1'
#
loop_
_entity.id
_entity.type
_entity.pdbx_description
1 polymer ?
#
loop_
_entity_poly.entity_id
_entity_poly.type
_entity_poly.pdbx_seq_one_letter_code
_entity_poly.pdbx_strand_id
1 'polypeptide(L)'
;MTLERWGSITVNITPRIPTNLNAALADHSDFHGHSVEGLLSNIEALPESIRGVVRNNGGGYVNHALFWSVMTPGGADSPSGDLSLAINNAFGSLDDFKSKFQATAGGQFGSGWGWLCVDGDGSVSCFSTANQDSPLMRGMTPILGVDVWEHAYYLNYQNRRPDYLSAWWNVVNWDVVTQLYSATEG
;
A
#
# COMPACT_ATOMS: atom_id res chain seq x y z
N MET A 1 -0.64 25.58 9.86
CA MET A 1 0.08 24.51 10.59
C MET A 1 0.85 23.74 9.54
N THR A 2 2.17 23.90 9.49
CA THR A 2 3.03 23.50 8.37
C THR A 2 3.27 21.98 8.34
N LEU A 3 3.17 21.40 7.14
CA LEU A 3 3.38 19.99 6.82
C LEU A 3 4.88 19.62 6.92
N GLU A 4 5.37 19.48 8.14
CA GLU A 4 6.52 18.61 8.41
C GLU A 4 5.95 17.31 8.99
N ARG A 5 6.20 16.18 8.30
CA ARG A 5 5.93 14.77 8.66
C ARG A 5 4.92 14.03 7.78
N TRP A 6 5.25 13.90 6.50
CA TRP A 6 5.48 12.54 6.00
C TRP A 6 6.92 12.21 6.33
N GLY A 7 7.17 11.85 7.59
CA GLY A 7 8.49 11.45 8.02
C GLY A 7 8.76 10.14 7.31
N SER A 8 9.68 10.16 6.34
CA SER A 8 10.51 8.99 6.03
C SER A 8 10.77 8.27 7.35
N ILE A 9 10.26 7.04 7.50
CA ILE A 9 10.53 6.23 8.67
C ILE A 9 11.95 5.71 8.50
N THR A 10 12.89 6.62 8.69
CA THR A 10 14.31 6.37 8.84
C THR A 10 14.47 5.18 9.78
N VAL A 11 15.14 4.12 9.34
CA VAL A 11 15.56 2.98 10.16
C VAL A 11 16.59 3.50 11.16
N ASN A 12 16.11 4.24 12.15
CA ASN A 12 16.70 4.27 13.46
C ASN A 12 16.06 3.09 14.17
N ILE A 13 16.85 2.20 14.77
CA ILE A 13 16.35 1.05 15.54
C ILE A 13 15.33 1.60 16.57
N THR A 14 14.05 1.49 16.24
CA THR A 14 12.94 2.11 16.99
C THR A 14 11.84 1.07 17.19
N PRO A 15 11.07 1.16 18.29
CA PRO A 15 10.03 0.19 18.63
C PRO A 15 8.83 0.18 17.66
N ARG A 16 8.83 1.00 16.61
CA ARG A 16 7.78 1.04 15.58
C ARG A 16 8.04 0.10 14.39
N ILE A 17 9.26 -0.42 14.25
CA ILE A 17 9.64 -1.35 13.19
C ILE A 17 9.42 -2.79 13.69
N PRO A 18 8.90 -3.73 12.87
CA PRO A 18 8.73 -5.12 13.29
C PRO A 18 10.03 -5.74 13.80
N THR A 19 9.95 -6.50 14.90
CA THR A 19 11.12 -7.10 15.57
C THR A 19 12.02 -7.89 14.61
N ASN A 20 11.42 -8.68 13.72
CA ASN A 20 12.17 -9.46 12.73
C ASN A 20 12.91 -8.58 11.70
N LEU A 21 12.31 -7.44 11.33
CA LEU A 21 12.96 -6.50 10.41
C LEU A 21 14.16 -5.82 11.08
N ASN A 22 13.98 -5.37 12.34
CA ASN A 22 15.08 -4.81 13.13
C ASN A 22 16.23 -5.82 13.31
N ALA A 23 15.92 -7.08 13.61
CA ALA A 23 16.93 -8.12 13.77
C ALA A 23 17.72 -8.38 12.48
N ALA A 24 17.05 -8.40 11.32
CA ALA A 24 17.73 -8.61 10.04
C ALA A 24 18.63 -7.44 9.63
N LEU A 25 18.33 -6.22 10.07
CA LEU A 25 19.13 -5.03 9.73
C LEU A 25 20.25 -4.74 10.74
N ALA A 26 20.27 -5.41 11.89
CA ALA A 26 21.19 -5.09 13.00
C ALA A 26 22.67 -5.10 12.57
N ASP A 27 23.09 -6.14 11.84
CA ASP A 27 24.48 -6.31 11.41
C ASP A 27 24.79 -5.67 10.04
N HIS A 28 23.83 -4.94 9.46
CA HIS A 28 23.97 -4.28 8.17
C HIS A 28 23.91 -2.76 8.31
N SER A 29 24.98 -2.17 8.85
CA SER A 29 25.07 -0.72 9.13
C SER A 29 24.86 0.16 7.90
N ASP A 30 25.16 -0.35 6.71
CA ASP A 30 24.97 0.38 5.44
C ASP A 30 23.48 0.70 5.17
N PHE A 31 22.55 -0.04 5.78
CA PHE A 31 21.11 0.18 5.65
C PHE A 31 20.51 0.93 6.84
N HIS A 32 21.31 1.26 7.86
CA HIS A 32 20.82 2.07 8.97
C HIS A 32 20.53 3.48 8.46
N GLY A 33 19.40 4.05 8.87
CA GLY A 33 18.92 5.34 8.39
C GLY A 33 18.11 5.31 7.09
N HIS A 34 18.13 4.22 6.32
CA HIS A 34 17.25 4.08 5.16
C HIS A 34 15.79 3.96 5.61
N SER A 35 14.82 4.45 4.84
CA SER A 35 13.42 4.15 5.13
C SER A 35 13.07 2.72 4.73
N VAL A 36 12.05 2.12 5.37
CA VAL A 36 11.58 0.79 4.97
C VAL A 36 11.08 0.82 3.52
N GLU A 37 10.41 1.89 3.12
CA GLU A 37 10.01 2.15 1.74
C GLU A 37 11.23 2.15 0.80
N GLY A 38 12.30 2.86 1.18
CA GLY A 38 13.54 2.94 0.40
C GLY A 38 14.28 1.60 0.30
N LEU A 39 14.20 0.75 1.33
CA LEU A 39 14.72 -0.61 1.29
C LEU A 39 13.90 -1.49 0.33
N LEU A 40 12.58 -1.34 0.30
CA LEU A 40 11.70 -2.10 -0.60
C LEU A 40 11.85 -1.65 -2.06
N SER A 41 12.00 -0.35 -2.31
CA SER A 41 12.26 0.16 -3.66
C SER A 41 13.61 -0.26 -4.23
N ASN A 42 14.58 -0.58 -3.37
CA ASN A 42 15.91 -1.05 -3.76
C ASN A 42 16.16 -2.50 -3.31
N ILE A 43 15.12 -3.33 -3.27
CA ILE A 43 15.19 -4.65 -2.63
C ILE A 43 16.23 -5.58 -3.26
N GLU A 44 16.49 -5.45 -4.56
CA GLU A 44 17.50 -6.23 -5.28
C GLU A 44 18.94 -5.84 -4.90
N ALA A 45 19.16 -4.61 -4.39
CA ALA A 45 20.47 -4.17 -3.90
C ALA A 45 20.79 -4.74 -2.50
N LEU A 46 19.81 -5.32 -1.81
CA LEU A 46 20.02 -5.90 -0.49
C LEU A 46 20.78 -7.24 -0.60
N PRO A 47 21.63 -7.57 0.39
CA PRO A 47 22.22 -8.88 0.52
C PRO A 47 21.16 -9.98 0.51
N GLU A 48 21.45 -11.06 -0.22
CA GLU A 48 20.55 -12.22 -0.34
C GLU A 48 20.09 -12.74 1.03
N SER A 49 21.00 -12.71 2.03
CA SER A 49 20.76 -13.18 3.39
C SER A 49 19.62 -12.46 4.11
N ILE A 50 19.32 -11.21 3.77
CA ILE A 50 18.28 -10.40 4.42
C ILE A 50 17.11 -10.06 3.51
N ARG A 51 17.27 -10.21 2.18
CA ARG A 51 16.27 -9.79 1.19
C ARG A 51 14.88 -10.36 1.48
N GLY A 52 14.79 -11.65 1.78
CA GLY A 52 13.52 -12.31 2.11
C GLY A 52 12.86 -11.76 3.39
N VAL A 53 13.65 -11.43 4.42
CA VAL A 53 13.12 -10.88 5.68
C VAL A 53 12.62 -9.45 5.47
N VAL A 54 13.38 -8.63 4.74
CA VAL A 54 12.99 -7.26 4.40
C VAL A 54 11.76 -7.25 3.51
N ARG A 55 11.70 -8.11 2.48
CA ARG A 55 10.52 -8.30 1.62
C ARG A 55 9.26 -8.54 2.43
N ASN A 56 9.29 -9.54 3.31
CA ASN A 56 8.09 -9.99 4.01
C ASN A 56 7.70 -9.08 5.17
N ASN A 57 8.65 -8.69 6.03
CA ASN A 57 8.36 -7.90 7.22
C ASN A 57 8.31 -6.40 6.91
N GLY A 58 9.19 -5.92 6.05
CA GLY A 58 9.16 -4.54 5.55
C GLY A 58 7.93 -4.31 4.69
N GLY A 59 7.64 -5.22 3.75
CA GLY A 59 6.41 -5.19 2.96
C GLY A 59 5.16 -5.17 3.85
N GLY A 60 5.08 -6.08 4.83
CA GLY A 60 3.96 -6.10 5.77
C GLY A 60 3.82 -4.81 6.56
N TYR A 61 4.93 -4.21 6.98
CA TYR A 61 4.92 -2.93 7.68
C TYR A 61 4.36 -1.79 6.82
N VAL A 62 4.89 -1.57 5.62
CA VAL A 62 4.47 -0.45 4.76
C VAL A 62 3.05 -0.67 4.23
N ASN A 63 2.68 -1.90 3.90
CA ASN A 63 1.36 -2.24 3.36
C ASN A 63 0.27 -1.93 4.39
N HIS A 64 0.45 -2.34 5.66
CA HIS A 64 -0.50 -2.04 6.72
C HIS A 64 -0.49 -0.55 7.11
N ALA A 65 0.67 0.11 7.10
CA ALA A 65 0.74 1.54 7.36
C ALA A 65 -0.11 2.33 6.34
N LEU A 66 0.00 2.00 5.05
CA LEU A 66 -0.86 2.57 4.01
C LEU A 66 -2.32 2.21 4.25
N PHE A 67 -2.64 0.92 4.45
CA PHE A 67 -4.02 0.42 4.64
C PHE A 67 -4.80 1.19 5.70
N TRP A 68 -4.20 1.39 6.87
CA TRP A 68 -4.86 2.13 7.95
C TRP A 68 -4.97 3.63 7.65
N SER A 69 -3.97 4.21 6.98
CA SER A 69 -3.98 5.64 6.66
C SER A 69 -5.07 6.02 5.65
N VAL A 70 -5.41 5.13 4.73
CA VAL A 70 -6.42 5.34 3.68
C VAL A 70 -7.82 4.90 4.11
N MET A 71 -8.03 4.65 5.40
CA MET A 71 -9.32 4.27 5.95
C MET A 71 -9.79 5.23 7.04
N THR A 72 -11.04 5.70 6.97
CA THR A 72 -11.66 6.51 8.04
C THR A 72 -13.19 6.39 8.01
N PRO A 73 -13.88 6.44 9.16
CA PRO A 73 -15.32 6.67 9.18
C PRO A 73 -15.66 8.09 8.70
N GLY A 74 -16.55 8.22 7.71
CA GLY A 74 -17.14 9.51 7.32
C GLY A 74 -16.20 10.49 6.61
N GLY A 75 -15.27 9.98 5.79
CA GLY A 75 -14.46 10.80 4.86
C GLY A 75 -15.21 11.14 3.56
N ALA A 76 -14.54 11.80 2.61
CA ALA A 76 -15.11 12.02 1.28
C ALA A 76 -15.54 10.69 0.61
N ASP A 77 -16.65 10.70 -0.12
CA ASP A 77 -17.22 9.51 -0.78
C ASP A 77 -16.58 9.18 -2.15
N SER A 78 -15.79 10.12 -2.70
CA SER A 78 -15.16 10.00 -4.02
C SER A 78 -13.85 10.81 -4.10
N PRO A 79 -12.91 10.42 -5.00
CA PRO A 79 -11.71 11.19 -5.26
C PRO A 79 -12.06 12.54 -5.91
N SER A 80 -11.23 13.54 -5.68
CA SER A 80 -11.38 14.88 -6.26
C SER A 80 -10.13 15.30 -7.02
N GLY A 81 -10.24 16.42 -7.76
CA GLY A 81 -9.10 17.00 -8.49
C GLY A 81 -8.46 16.05 -9.50
N ASP A 82 -7.14 16.11 -9.58
CA ASP A 82 -6.36 15.40 -10.60
C ASP A 82 -6.45 13.88 -10.47
N LEU A 83 -6.61 13.36 -9.24
CA LEU A 83 -6.84 11.92 -9.03
C LEU A 83 -8.16 11.46 -9.67
N SER A 84 -9.22 12.26 -9.58
CA SER A 84 -10.50 11.94 -10.23
C SER A 84 -10.36 11.87 -11.75
N LEU A 85 -9.60 12.81 -12.33
CA LEU A 85 -9.29 12.81 -13.76
C LEU A 85 -8.43 11.61 -14.16
N ALA A 86 -7.39 11.29 -13.40
CA ALA A 86 -6.52 10.13 -13.64
C ALA A 86 -7.31 8.82 -13.61
N ILE A 87 -8.20 8.65 -12.65
CA ILE A 87 -9.09 7.49 -12.55
C ILE A 87 -10.03 7.42 -13.77
N ASN A 88 -10.68 8.52 -14.14
CA ASN A 88 -11.59 8.53 -15.29
C ASN A 88 -10.83 8.25 -16.60
N ASN A 89 -9.61 8.76 -16.75
CA ASN A 89 -8.78 8.49 -17.93
C ASN A 89 -8.34 7.02 -18.02
N ALA A 90 -7.96 6.41 -16.90
CA ALA A 90 -7.45 5.03 -16.88
C ALA A 90 -8.56 3.97 -16.90
N PHE A 91 -9.72 4.26 -16.29
CA PHE A 91 -10.77 3.27 -16.02
C PHE A 91 -12.12 3.63 -16.62
N GLY A 92 -12.31 4.85 -17.14
CA GLY A 92 -13.58 5.35 -17.70
C GLY A 92 -14.44 6.06 -16.66
N SER A 93 -14.60 5.47 -15.47
CA SER A 93 -15.33 6.06 -14.36
C SER A 93 -14.84 5.54 -13.00
N LEU A 94 -15.23 6.21 -11.91
CA LEU A 94 -15.00 5.71 -10.55
C LEU A 94 -15.66 4.35 -10.30
N ASP A 95 -16.85 4.12 -10.84
CA ASP A 95 -17.58 2.86 -10.65
C ASP A 95 -16.94 1.71 -11.42
N ASP A 96 -16.43 1.98 -12.63
CA ASP A 96 -15.64 1.02 -13.41
C ASP A 96 -14.32 0.70 -12.71
N PHE A 97 -13.67 1.71 -12.13
CA PHE A 97 -12.49 1.51 -11.28
C PHE A 97 -12.81 0.62 -10.08
N LYS A 98 -13.86 0.93 -9.30
CA LYS A 98 -14.25 0.14 -8.11
C LYS A 98 -14.52 -1.32 -8.49
N SER A 99 -15.22 -1.53 -9.61
CA SER A 99 -15.53 -2.86 -10.14
C SER A 99 -14.27 -3.63 -10.52
N LYS A 100 -13.35 -2.98 -11.26
CA LYS A 100 -12.09 -3.59 -11.66
C LYS A 100 -11.20 -3.88 -10.46
N PHE A 101 -11.05 -2.93 -9.54
CA PHE A 101 -10.26 -3.09 -8.32
C PHE A 101 -10.79 -4.24 -7.46
N GLN A 102 -12.10 -4.33 -7.29
CA GLN A 102 -12.72 -5.43 -6.54
C GLN A 102 -12.51 -6.79 -7.21
N ALA A 103 -12.61 -6.87 -8.55
CA ALA A 103 -12.30 -8.10 -9.28
C ALA A 103 -10.82 -8.50 -9.14
N THR A 104 -9.91 -7.53 -9.25
CA THR A 104 -8.46 -7.72 -9.12
C THR A 104 -8.08 -8.18 -7.69
N ALA A 105 -8.53 -7.47 -6.66
CA ALA A 105 -8.26 -7.82 -5.27
C ALA A 105 -8.93 -9.15 -4.89
N GLY A 106 -10.18 -9.36 -5.31
CA GLY A 106 -10.93 -10.59 -5.04
C GLY A 106 -10.32 -11.82 -5.71
N GLY A 107 -9.77 -11.65 -6.92
CA GLY A 107 -9.12 -12.69 -7.72
C GLY A 107 -7.71 -13.08 -7.24
N GLN A 108 -7.10 -12.34 -6.30
CA GLN A 108 -5.81 -12.71 -5.72
C GLN A 108 -5.92 -14.07 -5.00
N PHE A 109 -5.28 -15.10 -5.55
CA PHE A 109 -5.31 -16.43 -4.92
C PHE A 109 -4.45 -16.46 -3.66
N GLY A 110 -4.99 -17.05 -2.59
CA GLY A 110 -4.35 -17.08 -1.28
C GLY A 110 -4.24 -15.70 -0.62
N SER A 111 -3.14 -15.49 0.10
CA SER A 111 -2.83 -14.26 0.81
C SER A 111 -2.28 -13.18 -0.12
N GLY A 112 -2.66 -11.92 0.09
CA GLY A 112 -2.15 -10.83 -0.72
C GLY A 112 -2.93 -9.54 -0.57
N TRP A 113 -2.76 -8.66 -1.55
CA TRP A 113 -3.26 -7.29 -1.55
C TRP A 113 -3.77 -6.87 -2.93
N GLY A 114 -4.74 -5.96 -2.98
CA GLY A 114 -5.13 -5.22 -4.18
C GLY A 114 -4.71 -3.76 -4.08
N TRP A 115 -4.28 -3.16 -5.20
CA TRP A 115 -3.64 -1.84 -5.21
C TRP A 115 -4.17 -0.90 -6.28
N LEU A 116 -4.17 0.40 -5.98
CA LEU A 116 -4.12 1.50 -6.93
C LEU A 116 -2.77 2.15 -6.76
N CYS A 117 -1.99 2.21 -7.84
CA CYS A 117 -0.66 2.77 -7.84
C CYS A 117 -0.54 3.89 -8.86
N VAL A 118 0.41 4.78 -8.61
CA VAL A 118 0.86 5.80 -9.55
C VAL A 118 2.12 5.28 -10.24
N ASP A 119 2.10 5.36 -11.56
CA ASP A 119 3.23 5.07 -12.45
C ASP A 119 4.13 6.30 -12.59
N GLY A 120 5.36 6.12 -13.09
CA GLY A 120 6.34 7.21 -13.17
C GLY A 120 5.96 8.38 -14.09
N ASP A 121 4.88 8.25 -14.86
CA ASP A 121 4.32 9.30 -15.72
C ASP A 121 3.08 9.98 -15.11
N GLY A 122 2.75 9.69 -13.84
CA GLY A 122 1.56 10.22 -13.15
C GLY A 122 0.27 9.49 -13.48
N SER A 123 0.29 8.52 -14.40
CA SER A 123 -0.87 7.66 -14.70
C SER A 123 -1.14 6.69 -13.54
N VAL A 124 -2.36 6.16 -13.49
CA VAL A 124 -2.78 5.24 -12.43
C VAL A 124 -3.11 3.86 -12.98
N SER A 125 -2.70 2.83 -12.24
CA SER A 125 -2.91 1.43 -12.59
C SER A 125 -3.34 0.59 -11.39
N CYS A 126 -4.02 -0.53 -11.66
CA CYS A 126 -4.55 -1.44 -10.64
C CYS A 126 -4.08 -2.87 -10.88
N PHE A 127 -3.54 -3.49 -9.84
CA PHE A 127 -3.07 -4.89 -9.85
C PHE A 127 -3.06 -5.47 -8.42
N SER A 128 -2.81 -6.78 -8.30
CA SER A 128 -2.66 -7.46 -7.02
C SER A 128 -1.24 -7.97 -6.79
N THR A 129 -0.87 -8.14 -5.53
CA THR A 129 0.39 -8.76 -5.12
C THR A 129 0.13 -9.92 -4.17
N ALA A 130 1.03 -10.92 -4.19
CA ALA A 130 0.97 -12.05 -3.28
C ALA A 130 1.66 -11.72 -1.95
N ASN A 131 1.18 -12.32 -0.87
CA ASN A 131 1.75 -12.20 0.46
C ASN A 131 1.93 -10.74 0.92
N GLN A 132 3.17 -10.32 1.22
CA GLN A 132 3.51 -8.97 1.65
C GLN A 132 4.31 -8.21 0.59
N ASP A 133 4.31 -8.69 -0.66
CA ASP A 133 4.92 -7.94 -1.75
C ASP A 133 4.25 -6.58 -1.88
N SER A 134 5.07 -5.56 -2.12
CA SER A 134 4.63 -4.17 -2.21
C SER A 134 4.87 -3.62 -3.62
N PRO A 135 3.98 -2.78 -4.16
CA PRO A 135 4.22 -2.05 -5.42
C PRO A 135 5.55 -1.27 -5.45
N LEU A 136 6.06 -0.86 -4.28
CA LEU A 136 7.35 -0.20 -4.15
C LEU A 136 8.50 -1.01 -4.75
N MET A 137 8.44 -2.35 -4.67
CA MET A 137 9.45 -3.26 -5.26
C MET A 137 9.47 -3.22 -6.80
N ARG A 138 8.43 -2.65 -7.42
CA ARG A 138 8.31 -2.45 -8.87
C ARG A 138 8.55 -1.00 -9.28
N GLY A 139 8.98 -0.14 -8.36
CA GLY A 139 9.16 1.29 -8.63
C GLY A 139 7.86 2.07 -8.76
N MET A 140 6.73 1.50 -8.31
CA MET A 140 5.42 2.15 -8.36
C MET A 140 5.06 2.72 -6.99
N THR A 141 4.30 3.81 -6.96
CA THR A 141 3.87 4.44 -5.70
C THR A 141 2.44 4.02 -5.34
N PRO A 142 2.22 3.18 -4.31
CA PRO A 142 0.88 2.78 -3.92
C PRO A 142 0.17 3.92 -3.18
N ILE A 143 -1.06 4.24 -3.61
CA ILE A 143 -1.88 5.31 -3.02
C ILE A 143 -3.19 4.80 -2.40
N LEU A 144 -3.59 3.58 -2.73
CA LEU A 144 -4.70 2.85 -2.09
C LEU A 144 -4.37 1.36 -2.10
N GLY A 145 -4.62 0.68 -0.99
CA GLY A 145 -4.42 -0.77 -0.86
C GLY A 145 -5.52 -1.41 -0.02
N VAL A 146 -5.91 -2.63 -0.37
CA VAL A 146 -6.82 -3.47 0.44
C VAL A 146 -6.16 -4.79 0.79
N ASP A 147 -6.23 -5.17 2.08
CA ASP A 147 -5.72 -6.45 2.58
C ASP A 147 -6.73 -7.58 2.27
N VAL A 148 -6.31 -8.59 1.51
CA VAL A 148 -7.13 -9.78 1.23
C VAL A 148 -6.57 -11.05 1.86
N TRP A 149 -5.66 -10.92 2.83
CA TRP A 149 -5.37 -11.99 3.78
C TRP A 149 -6.63 -12.31 4.59
N GLU A 150 -6.86 -13.60 4.87
CA GLU A 150 -8.05 -14.03 5.60
C GLU A 150 -8.17 -13.34 6.98
N HIS A 151 -7.05 -13.07 7.66
CA HIS A 151 -7.08 -12.36 8.95
C HIS A 151 -7.76 -10.98 8.88
N ALA A 152 -7.82 -10.33 7.71
CA ALA A 152 -8.41 -9.01 7.55
C ALA A 152 -9.94 -9.05 7.61
N TYR A 153 -10.56 -10.19 7.27
CA TYR A 153 -12.01 -10.27 7.11
C TYR A 153 -12.68 -11.49 7.73
N TYR A 154 -11.94 -12.55 8.06
CA TYR A 154 -12.52 -13.86 8.35
C TYR A 154 -13.49 -13.85 9.56
N LEU A 155 -13.19 -13.07 10.60
CA LEU A 155 -14.05 -13.00 11.78
C LEU A 155 -15.47 -12.50 11.46
N ASN A 156 -15.62 -11.57 10.51
CA ASN A 156 -16.90 -10.97 10.15
C ASN A 156 -17.52 -11.57 8.87
N TYR A 157 -16.69 -12.02 7.92
CA TYR A 157 -17.12 -12.43 6.58
C TYR A 157 -16.84 -13.90 6.25
N GLN A 158 -16.00 -14.59 7.02
CA GLN A 158 -15.59 -15.98 6.77
C GLN A 158 -15.05 -16.13 5.34
N ASN A 159 -15.59 -17.04 4.53
CA ASN A 159 -15.19 -17.24 3.13
C ASN A 159 -15.74 -16.16 2.16
N ARG A 160 -16.52 -15.19 2.64
CA ARG A 160 -17.19 -14.17 1.81
C ARG A 160 -16.31 -12.95 1.59
N ARG A 161 -15.13 -13.17 0.98
CA ARG A 161 -14.23 -12.09 0.54
C ARG A 161 -14.93 -11.02 -0.33
N PRO A 162 -15.85 -11.38 -1.27
CA PRO A 162 -16.57 -10.37 -2.05
C PRO A 162 -17.41 -9.42 -1.20
N ASP A 163 -18.03 -9.92 -0.12
CA ASP A 163 -18.83 -9.10 0.81
C ASP A 163 -17.94 -8.12 1.58
N TYR A 164 -16.77 -8.59 2.02
CA TYR A 164 -15.74 -7.75 2.65
C TYR A 164 -15.30 -6.60 1.74
N LEU A 165 -14.92 -6.92 0.49
CA LEU A 165 -14.47 -5.91 -0.47
C LEU A 165 -15.57 -4.90 -0.80
N SER A 166 -16.82 -5.37 -0.92
CA SER A 166 -17.97 -4.49 -1.16
C SER A 166 -18.21 -3.54 0.02
N ALA A 167 -18.02 -4.01 1.25
CA ALA A 167 -18.17 -3.19 2.46
C ALA A 167 -16.98 -2.24 2.69
N TRP A 168 -15.77 -2.63 2.30
CA TRP A 168 -14.55 -1.85 2.50
C TRP A 168 -14.59 -0.48 1.79
N TRP A 169 -15.29 -0.35 0.66
CA TRP A 169 -15.48 0.93 -0.02
C TRP A 169 -16.14 2.01 0.85
N ASN A 170 -16.94 1.63 1.84
CA ASN A 170 -17.63 2.58 2.74
C ASN A 170 -16.70 3.26 3.74
N VAL A 171 -15.46 2.77 3.87
CA VAL A 171 -14.47 3.29 4.81
C VAL A 171 -13.21 3.80 4.12
N VAL A 172 -13.17 3.81 2.77
CA VAL A 172 -12.06 4.41 2.01
C VAL A 172 -12.04 5.91 2.22
N ASN A 173 -10.89 6.43 2.61
CA ASN A 173 -10.65 7.85 2.84
C ASN A 173 -10.09 8.51 1.57
N TRP A 174 -10.98 8.98 0.70
CA TRP A 174 -10.58 9.59 -0.57
C TRP A 174 -9.78 10.90 -0.41
N ASP A 175 -9.90 11.59 0.72
CA ASP A 175 -9.09 12.79 1.01
C ASP A 175 -7.60 12.41 1.13
N VAL A 176 -7.29 11.34 1.85
CA VAL A 176 -5.91 10.86 2.01
C VAL A 176 -5.37 10.28 0.70
N VAL A 177 -6.19 9.51 -0.03
CA VAL A 177 -5.77 8.96 -1.34
C VAL A 177 -5.44 10.09 -2.32
N THR A 178 -6.25 11.16 -2.33
CA THR A 178 -6.02 12.35 -3.18
C THR A 178 -4.74 13.08 -2.76
N GLN A 179 -4.48 13.21 -1.46
CA GLN A 179 -3.23 13.80 -0.94
C GLN A 179 -2.00 12.98 -1.33
N LEU A 180 -2.08 11.65 -1.23
CA LEU A 180 -0.99 10.75 -1.64
C LEU A 180 -0.70 10.88 -3.14
N TYR A 181 -1.73 10.92 -3.99
CA TYR A 181 -1.57 11.18 -5.42
C TYR A 181 -0.94 12.54 -5.70
N SER A 182 -1.40 13.60 -5.03
CA SER A 182 -0.83 14.95 -5.23
C SER A 182 0.64 15.03 -4.82
N ALA A 183 1.08 14.19 -3.88
CA ALA A 183 2.47 14.13 -3.44
C ALA A 183 3.41 13.41 -4.42
N THR A 184 2.88 12.70 -5.43
CA THR A 184 3.69 12.06 -6.47
C THR A 184 3.99 12.97 -7.67
N GLU A 185 3.23 14.05 -7.84
CA GLU A 185 3.37 15.03 -8.93
C GLU A 185 4.48 16.08 -8.68
N GLY A 186 5.43 15.79 -7.79
CA GLY A 186 6.46 16.73 -7.31
C GLY A 186 7.90 16.33 -7.62
#